data_AF-A0A3D8GLC4-F1
#
_entry.id   AF-A0A3D8GLC4-F1
#
_cell.length_a   1.000
_cell.length_b   1.000
_cell.length_c   1.000
_cell.angle_alpha   90.00
_cell.angle_beta   90.00
_cell.angle_gamma   90.00
#
_symmetry.space_group_name_H-M   'P 1'
#
loop_
_entity.id
_entity.type
_entity.pdbx_description
1 polymer ?
#
loop_
_entity_poly.entity_id
_entity_poly.type
_entity_poly.pdbx_seq_one_letter_code
_entity_poly.pdbx_strand_id
1 'polypeptide(L)' 'MDKKEKNVGLDKDYQPENGSMAPDMDDIKNLGKQMENRRTGKELKEEYGKKPDPIQHEKKDDFLR' A
#
# COMPACT_ATOMS: atom_id res chain seq x y z
N MET A 1 -29.52 2.91 -22.24
CA MET A 1 -28.71 3.08 -21.02
C MET A 1 -27.25 3.08 -21.44
N ASP A 2 -26.72 4.28 -21.66
CA ASP A 2 -25.39 4.50 -22.20
C ASP A 2 -24.31 3.98 -21.26
N LYS A 3 -23.51 3.05 -21.77
CA LYS A 3 -22.27 2.61 -21.11
C LYS A 3 -21.26 3.75 -21.25
N LYS A 4 -21.22 4.65 -20.27
CA LYS A 4 -20.13 5.64 -20.15
C LYS A 4 -18.80 4.87 -20.03
N GLU A 5 -17.98 4.99 -21.07
CA GLU A 5 -16.59 4.56 -21.07
C GLU A 5 -15.89 5.19 -19.86
N LYS A 6 -15.51 4.36 -18.89
CA LYS A 6 -14.69 4.80 -17.77
C LYS A 6 -13.28 4.96 -18.30
N ASN A 7 -12.76 6.18 -18.34
CA ASN A 7 -11.33 6.45 -18.56
C ASN A 7 -10.53 5.60 -17.55
N VAL A 8 -9.80 4.59 -18.02
CA VAL A 8 -9.10 3.59 -17.19
C VAL A 8 -7.69 4.06 -16.78
N GLY A 9 -7.50 5.37 -16.62
CA GLY A 9 -6.21 5.98 -16.25
C GLY A 9 -6.22 6.50 -14.82
N LEU A 10 -5.09 6.38 -14.12
CA LEU A 10 -4.84 7.11 -12.88
C LEU A 10 -4.69 8.60 -13.20
N ASP A 11 -5.13 9.46 -12.28
CA ASP A 11 -4.92 10.90 -12.41
C ASP A 11 -3.42 11.21 -12.44
N LYS A 12 -3.01 12.26 -13.17
CA LYS A 12 -1.60 12.67 -13.24
C LYS A 12 -1.05 13.01 -11.86
N ASP A 13 -1.92 13.52 -10.99
CA ASP A 13 -1.59 13.92 -9.62
C ASP A 13 -1.93 12.82 -8.59
N TYR A 14 -2.28 11.61 -9.05
CA TYR A 14 -2.60 10.50 -8.16
C TYR A 14 -1.35 10.04 -7.40
N GLN A 15 -1.38 10.22 -6.07
CA GLN A 15 -0.37 9.72 -5.16
C GLN A 15 -0.87 8.42 -4.51
N PRO A 16 -0.19 7.27 -4.73
CA PRO A 16 -0.57 6.02 -4.08
C PRO A 16 -0.41 6.09 -2.56
N GLU A 17 -1.44 5.71 -1.81
CA GLU A 17 -1.44 5.70 -0.33
C GLU A 17 -0.27 4.89 0.26
N ASN A 18 0.04 3.74 -0.35
CA ASN A 18 1.10 2.83 0.09
C ASN A 18 2.42 3.02 -0.68
N GLY A 19 2.47 3.95 -1.63
CA GLY A 19 3.55 4.04 -2.62
C GLY A 19 4.05 5.46 -2.80
N SER A 20 5.03 5.84 -2.00
CA SER A 20 5.90 6.98 -2.29
C SER A 20 7.28 6.74 -1.70
N MET A 21 8.30 7.12 -2.49
CA MET A 21 9.61 7.44 -1.95
C MET A 21 9.42 8.56 -0.93
N ALA A 22 10.07 8.47 0.23
CA ALA A 22 9.90 9.44 1.31
C ALA A 22 10.08 10.88 0.76
N PRO A 23 9.05 11.74 0.86
CA PRO A 23 9.06 13.07 0.25
C PRO A 23 10.00 14.05 0.95
N ASP A 24 10.36 13.76 2.21
CA ASP A 24 11.24 14.61 3.02
C ASP A 24 12.14 13.81 3.97
N MET A 25 13.05 14.53 4.65
CA MET A 25 14.06 13.94 5.54
C MET A 25 13.46 13.36 6.83
N ASP A 26 12.32 13.85 7.28
CA ASP A 26 11.69 13.35 8.50
C ASP A 26 10.96 12.03 8.22
N ASP A 27 10.37 11.89 7.03
CA ASP A 27 9.85 10.64 6.50
C ASP A 27 10.96 9.61 6.27
N ILE A 28 12.16 10.03 5.81
CA ILE A 28 13.33 9.13 5.69
C ILE A 28 13.74 8.58 7.07
N LYS A 29 13.78 9.43 8.12
CA LYS A 29 14.12 8.98 9.48
C LYS A 29 13.07 8.03 10.03
N ASN A 30 11.79 8.34 9.80
CA ASN A 30 10.69 7.48 10.20
C ASN A 30 10.71 6.14 9.45
N LEU A 31 11.16 6.12 8.20
CA LEU A 31 11.40 4.90 7.43
C LEU A 31 12.58 4.09 8.00
N GLY A 32 13.65 4.73 8.45
CA GLY A 32 14.74 4.05 9.15
C GLY A 32 14.26 3.31 10.39
N LYS A 33 13.44 3.97 11.22
CA LYS A 33 12.81 3.35 12.39
C LYS A 33 11.84 2.21 12.01
N GLN A 34 11.19 2.31 10.84
CA GLN A 34 10.34 1.25 10.28
C GLN A 34 11.12 0.00 9.89
N MET A 35 12.31 0.18 9.33
CA MET A 35 13.15 -0.95 8.93
C MET A 35 13.71 -1.71 10.13
N GLU A 36 13.94 -1.02 11.24
CA GLU A 36 14.44 -1.61 12.48
C GLU A 36 13.39 -2.47 13.20
N ASN A 37 12.12 -2.05 13.19
CA ASN A 37 11.03 -2.74 13.89
C ASN A 37 9.89 -3.12 12.93
N ARG A 38 9.64 -4.42 12.78
CA ARG A 38 8.52 -4.92 11.96
C ARG A 38 7.19 -4.51 12.58
N ARG A 39 6.49 -3.58 11.94
CA ARG A 39 5.19 -3.08 12.41
C ARG A 39 4.09 -4.13 12.33
N THR A 40 3.12 -4.00 13.24
CA THR A 40 1.87 -4.75 13.16
C THR A 40 0.91 -4.10 12.17
N GLY A 41 -0.07 -4.88 11.67
CA GLY A 41 -1.10 -4.34 10.78
C GLY A 41 -1.97 -3.25 11.43
N LYS A 42 -2.05 -3.20 12.77
CA LYS A 42 -2.77 -2.16 13.51
C LYS A 42 -2.04 -0.82 13.45
N GLU A 43 -0.73 -0.84 13.73
CA GLU A 43 0.14 0.35 13.69
C GLU A 43 0.15 0.97 12.29
N LEU A 44 0.26 0.15 11.23
CA LEU A 44 0.23 0.63 9.85
C LEU A 44 -1.05 1.43 9.56
N LYS A 45 -2.19 0.96 10.05
CA LYS A 45 -3.50 1.60 9.82
C LYS A 45 -3.70 2.85 10.67
N GLU A 46 -3.42 2.77 11.97
CA GLU A 46 -3.77 3.81 12.94
C GLU A 46 -2.76 4.96 12.95
N GLU A 47 -1.46 4.66 12.83
CA GLU A 47 -0.41 5.67 12.95
C GLU A 47 0.04 6.23 11.59
N TYR A 48 -0.07 5.45 10.51
CA TYR A 48 0.49 5.81 9.20
C TYR A 48 -0.54 5.88 8.08
N GLY A 49 -1.80 5.54 8.36
CA GLY A 49 -2.85 5.49 7.33
C GLY A 49 -2.57 4.49 6.20
N LYS A 50 -1.61 3.58 6.38
CA LYS A 50 -1.21 2.59 5.38
C LYS A 50 -2.08 1.34 5.49
N LYS A 51 -2.37 0.74 4.35
CA LYS A 51 -3.10 -0.54 4.32
C LYS A 51 -2.10 -1.68 4.40
N PRO A 52 -2.20 -2.58 5.40
CA PRO A 52 -1.38 -3.79 5.41
C PRO A 52 -1.72 -4.66 4.21
N ASP A 53 -0.78 -5.51 3.81
CA ASP A 53 -1.02 -6.48 2.76
C ASP A 53 -2.21 -7.38 3.13
N PRO A 54 -3.06 -7.73 2.15
CA PRO A 54 -4.14 -8.68 2.39
C PRO A 54 -3.58 -9.98 2.97
N ILE A 55 -4.27 -10.55 3.97
CA ILE A 55 -3.94 -11.89 4.45
C ILE A 55 -4.07 -12.84 3.28
N GLN A 56 -2.94 -13.44 2.89
CA GLN A 56 -2.93 -14.51 1.91
C GLN A 56 -3.59 -15.73 2.56
N HIS A 57 -4.89 -15.91 2.30
CA HIS A 57 -5.54 -17.17 2.61
C HIS A 57 -4.98 -18.21 1.64
N GLU A 58 -4.21 -19.18 2.13
CA GLU A 58 -3.93 -20.39 1.36
C GLU A 58 -5.26 -21.10 1.08
N LYS A 59 -5.89 -20.81 -0.05
CA LYS A 59 -6.33 -21.94 -0.85
C LYS A 59 -5.06 -22.39 -1.53
N LYS A 60 -4.61 -23.62 -1.22
CA LYS A 60 -3.63 -24.30 -2.06
C LYS A 60 -4.06 -24.08 -3.51
N ASP A 61 -3.24 -23.37 -4.25
CA ASP A 61 -3.42 -23.30 -5.68
C ASP A 61 -2.89 -24.64 -6.21
N ASP A 62 -3.79 -25.59 -6.42
CA ASP A 62 -3.47 -26.92 -6.96
C ASP A 62 -2.84 -26.84 -8.37
N PHE A 63 -2.77 -25.65 -8.97
CA PHE A 63 -2.16 -25.37 -10.26
C PHE A 63 -0.87 -24.55 -10.17
N LEU A 64 -0.39 -24.20 -8.96
CA LEU A 64 0.94 -23.63 -8.78
C LEU A 64 1.98 -24.74 -9.02
N ARG A 65 2.58 -24.73 -10.21
CA ARG A 65 3.57 -25.72 -10.65
C ARG A 65 4.92 -25.55 -9.98
#